data_AF-A0AAW0DR12-F1
#
_entry.id   AF-A0AAW0DR12-F1
#
_cell.length_a   1.000
_cell.length_b   1.000
_cell.length_c   1.000
_cell.angle_alpha   90.00
_cell.angle_beta   90.00
_cell.angle_gamma   90.00
#
_symmetry.space_group_name_H-M   'P 1'
#
loop_
_entity.id
_entity.type
_entity.pdbx_description
1 polymer ?
#
loop_
_entity_poly.entity_id
_entity_poly.type
_entity_poly.pdbx_seq_one_letter_code
_entity_poly.pdbx_strand_id
1 'polypeptide(L)'
;MGTSFGLTVSALVSAVRDELPLYQAIIVTDLVWLANWAIFMALATYNRHPRGSHAVQYTAIGQTYFSIACILYLWARAKELDNGFVEKAGGGGTVFVVLFMSTSATGAGRTAALVVISILLAGYTVVAAVFLSRRVQSSIRLENAKKGIQLPLKRRHSAASTVPALRSPTPPPATPISPLPSSPSTPHTPKLPNGTTPATNPMRLPPSLSLDPHLIILGLFILVPYVISVGDTELQIQRNAPCHDDDESTWGFGQILALTVTIVPVVVTIQAFRKYGWKQRPRVAQEKAGRGHRHSRSHSHGNGHAAAASLSSSGSRVFSASGR
;
A
#
# COMPACT_ATOMS: atom_id res chain seq x y z
N MET A 1 -7.99 -4.74 12.55
CA MET A 1 -9.12 -4.12 11.83
C MET A 1 -10.47 -4.46 12.46
N GLY A 2 -10.76 -5.72 12.79
CA GLY A 2 -12.06 -6.10 13.38
C GLY A 2 -12.38 -5.42 14.71
N THR A 3 -11.38 -5.22 15.57
CA THR A 3 -11.56 -4.63 16.92
C THR A 3 -11.96 -3.16 16.87
N SER A 4 -11.24 -2.32 16.13
CA SER A 4 -11.58 -0.89 16.02
C SER A 4 -12.92 -0.68 15.32
N PHE A 5 -13.23 -1.49 14.32
CA PHE A 5 -14.54 -1.46 13.65
C PHE A 5 -15.67 -1.85 14.62
N GLY A 6 -15.51 -2.94 15.38
CA GLY A 6 -16.50 -3.36 16.38
C GLY A 6 -16.75 -2.31 17.45
N LEU A 7 -15.70 -1.64 17.95
CA LEU A 7 -15.83 -0.54 18.90
C LEU A 7 -16.56 0.67 18.30
N THR A 8 -16.26 1.00 17.04
CA THR A 8 -16.94 2.09 16.34
C THR A 8 -18.43 1.79 16.15
N VAL A 9 -18.77 0.57 15.75
CA VAL A 9 -20.18 0.14 15.59
C VAL A 9 -20.90 0.11 16.94
N SER A 10 -20.27 -0.38 17.99
CA SER A 10 -20.85 -0.38 19.34
C SER A 10 -21.14 1.06 19.80
N ALA A 11 -20.15 1.95 19.68
CA ALA A 11 -20.31 3.37 19.99
C ALA A 11 -21.38 4.05 19.13
N LEU A 12 -21.48 3.67 17.86
CA LEU A 12 -22.49 4.17 16.94
C LEU A 12 -23.90 3.75 17.38
N VAL A 13 -24.08 2.50 17.80
CA VAL A 13 -25.37 2.00 18.33
C VAL A 13 -25.73 2.75 19.63
N SER A 14 -24.77 2.95 20.54
CA SER A 14 -24.99 3.75 21.75
C SER A 14 -25.31 5.22 21.42
N ALA A 15 -24.69 5.80 20.39
CA ALA A 15 -24.98 7.15 19.93
C ALA A 15 -26.40 7.28 19.36
N VAL A 16 -26.89 6.26 18.65
CA VAL A 16 -28.27 6.24 18.13
C VAL A 16 -29.30 6.16 19.25
N ARG A 17 -28.94 5.58 20.41
CA ARG A 17 -29.78 5.55 21.60
C ARG A 17 -29.68 6.83 22.44
N ASP A 18 -28.89 7.79 22.00
CA ASP A 18 -28.56 9.01 22.74
C ASP A 18 -28.04 8.75 24.17
N GLU A 19 -27.37 7.61 24.36
CA GLU A 19 -26.75 7.16 25.63
C GLU A 19 -25.23 7.35 25.63
N LEU A 20 -24.66 7.89 24.54
CA LEU A 20 -23.22 7.99 24.39
C LEU A 20 -22.68 9.26 25.09
N PRO A 21 -21.92 9.13 26.20
CA PRO A 21 -21.26 10.28 26.80
C PRO A 21 -20.13 10.79 25.90
N LEU A 22 -19.92 12.11 25.91
CA LEU A 22 -18.88 12.76 25.11
C LEU A 22 -17.48 12.15 25.34
N TYR A 23 -17.16 11.77 26.58
CA TYR A 23 -15.91 11.11 26.93
C TYR A 23 -15.69 9.80 26.16
N GLN A 24 -16.74 8.98 26.03
CA GLN A 24 -16.67 7.74 25.25
C GLN A 24 -16.51 8.04 23.76
N ALA A 25 -17.15 9.10 23.25
CA ALA A 25 -16.95 9.55 21.87
C ALA A 25 -15.50 9.99 21.59
N ILE A 26 -14.85 10.66 22.54
CA ILE A 26 -13.43 11.05 22.45
C ILE A 26 -12.53 9.81 22.39
N ILE A 27 -12.70 8.86 23.33
CA ILE A 27 -11.91 7.61 23.34
C ILE A 27 -12.08 6.84 22.02
N VAL A 28 -13.31 6.71 21.54
CA VAL A 28 -13.60 6.01 20.28
C VAL A 28 -12.94 6.74 19.11
N THR A 29 -12.97 8.08 19.11
CA THR A 29 -12.30 8.90 18.10
C THR A 29 -10.80 8.63 18.07
N ASP A 30 -10.13 8.64 19.23
CA ASP A 30 -8.69 8.36 19.34
C ASP A 30 -8.34 6.96 18.83
N LEU A 31 -9.13 5.96 19.19
CA LEU A 31 -8.91 4.57 18.74
C LEU A 31 -9.09 4.42 17.23
N VAL A 32 -10.08 5.09 16.65
CA VAL A 32 -10.31 5.08 15.21
C VAL A 32 -9.18 5.78 14.47
N TRP A 33 -8.70 6.92 14.99
CA TRP A 33 -7.54 7.63 14.43
C TRP A 33 -6.29 6.76 14.43
N LEU A 34 -6.00 6.07 15.55
CA LEU A 34 -4.84 5.19 15.61
C LEU A 34 -4.99 3.99 14.68
N ALA A 35 -6.19 3.42 14.58
CA ALA A 35 -6.45 2.34 13.63
C ALA A 35 -6.19 2.80 12.18
N ASN A 36 -6.68 4.00 11.81
CA ASN A 36 -6.40 4.59 10.51
C ASN A 36 -4.90 4.75 10.29
N TRP A 37 -4.17 5.31 11.26
CA TRP A 37 -2.71 5.48 11.18
C TRP A 37 -1.98 4.15 10.94
N ALA A 38 -2.34 3.10 11.70
CA ALA A 38 -1.75 1.78 11.53
C ALA A 38 -2.01 1.20 10.13
N ILE A 39 -3.20 1.42 9.57
CA ILE A 39 -3.56 1.01 8.21
C ILE A 39 -2.69 1.76 7.18
N PHE A 40 -2.44 3.05 7.38
CA PHE A 40 -1.55 3.80 6.49
C PHE A 40 -0.10 3.32 6.58
N MET A 41 0.40 2.99 7.76
CA MET A 41 1.73 2.41 7.91
C MET A 41 1.84 1.02 7.25
N ALA A 42 0.77 0.23 7.34
CA ALA A 42 0.68 -1.05 6.64
C ALA A 42 0.65 -0.85 5.12
N LEU A 43 -0.15 0.09 4.61
CA LEU A 43 -0.20 0.48 3.20
C LEU A 43 1.15 0.99 2.68
N ALA A 44 1.84 1.81 3.47
CA ALA A 44 3.14 2.36 3.13
C ALA A 44 4.16 1.23 2.93
N THR A 45 4.13 0.24 3.82
CA THR A 45 4.93 -0.98 3.69
C THR A 45 4.48 -1.82 2.49
N TYR A 46 3.17 -1.97 2.28
CA TYR A 46 2.61 -2.77 1.19
C TYR A 46 2.94 -2.21 -0.19
N ASN A 47 2.91 -0.88 -0.36
CA ASN A 47 3.22 -0.18 -1.60
C ASN A 47 4.68 -0.36 -2.05
N ARG A 48 5.57 -0.80 -1.17
CA ARG A 48 6.95 -1.16 -1.54
C ARG A 48 7.02 -2.44 -2.38
N HIS A 49 5.96 -3.26 -2.40
CA HIS A 49 5.92 -4.45 -3.22
C HIS A 49 5.42 -4.15 -4.65
N PRO A 50 6.17 -4.54 -5.70
CA PRO A 50 5.78 -4.31 -7.10
C PRO A 50 4.52 -5.08 -7.54
N ARG A 51 3.97 -5.95 -6.68
CA ARG A 51 2.74 -6.70 -6.90
C ARG A 51 1.58 -6.22 -6.03
N GLY A 52 1.69 -5.03 -5.43
CA GLY A 52 0.63 -4.48 -4.59
C GLY A 52 -0.69 -4.41 -5.36
N SER A 53 -1.71 -5.13 -4.88
CA SER A 53 -3.05 -5.09 -5.45
C SER A 53 -3.66 -3.71 -5.25
N HIS A 54 -4.26 -3.17 -6.32
CA HIS A 54 -4.96 -1.89 -6.29
C HIS A 54 -6.20 -1.94 -5.38
N ALA A 55 -6.85 -3.10 -5.30
CA ALA A 55 -8.03 -3.30 -4.49
C ALA A 55 -7.77 -2.95 -3.02
N VAL A 56 -6.64 -3.43 -2.46
CA VAL A 56 -6.27 -3.17 -1.06
C VAL A 56 -6.15 -1.68 -0.77
N GLN A 57 -5.63 -0.91 -1.72
CA GLN A 57 -5.46 0.53 -1.54
C GLN A 57 -6.78 1.27 -1.58
N TYR A 58 -7.67 0.94 -2.53
CA TYR A 58 -9.01 1.52 -2.58
C TYR A 58 -9.84 1.15 -1.36
N THR A 59 -9.74 -0.10 -0.89
CA THR A 59 -10.39 -0.55 0.33
C THR A 59 -9.92 0.24 1.54
N ALA A 60 -8.62 0.46 1.68
CA ALA A 60 -8.08 1.22 2.80
C ALA A 60 -8.49 2.71 2.75
N ILE A 61 -8.50 3.34 1.57
CA ILE A 61 -9.00 4.71 1.41
C ILE A 61 -10.49 4.78 1.76
N GLY A 62 -11.30 3.86 1.24
CA GLY A 62 -12.74 3.78 1.55
C GLY A 62 -12.99 3.55 3.04
N GLN A 63 -12.20 2.70 3.69
CA GLN A 63 -12.26 2.47 5.13
C GLN A 63 -11.96 3.73 5.93
N THR A 64 -10.95 4.51 5.53
CA THR A 64 -10.65 5.80 6.19
C THR A 64 -11.78 6.80 6.05
N TYR A 65 -12.41 6.91 4.88
CA TYR A 65 -13.59 7.77 4.72
C TYR A 65 -14.74 7.32 5.60
N PHE A 66 -15.03 6.02 5.61
CA PHE A 66 -16.09 5.46 6.44
C PHE A 66 -15.84 5.73 7.92
N SER A 67 -14.59 5.56 8.38
CA SER A 67 -14.24 5.77 9.78
C SER A 67 -14.29 7.26 10.18
N ILE A 68 -13.85 8.18 9.33
CA ILE A 68 -13.99 9.62 9.57
C ILE A 68 -15.47 10.04 9.57
N ALA A 69 -16.30 9.48 8.67
CA ALA A 69 -17.74 9.75 8.67
C ALA A 69 -18.41 9.27 9.96
N CYS A 70 -18.01 8.11 10.48
CA CYS A 70 -18.47 7.63 11.79
C CYS A 70 -18.05 8.58 12.92
N ILE A 71 -16.80 9.06 12.92
CA ILE A 71 -16.34 10.06 13.90
C ILE A 71 -17.21 11.33 13.83
N LEU A 72 -17.40 11.89 12.63
CA LEU A 72 -18.25 13.08 12.47
C LEU A 72 -19.67 12.85 12.99
N TYR A 73 -20.25 11.68 12.73
CA TYR A 73 -21.56 11.31 13.24
C TYR A 73 -21.57 11.21 14.77
N LEU A 74 -20.57 10.58 15.38
CA LEU A 74 -20.43 10.47 16.84
C LEU A 74 -20.34 11.86 17.48
N TRP A 75 -19.50 12.75 16.94
CA TRP A 75 -19.40 14.14 17.42
C TRP A 75 -20.66 14.96 17.16
N ALA A 76 -21.41 14.65 16.10
CA ALA A 76 -22.70 15.27 15.82
C ALA A 76 -23.85 14.73 16.69
N ARG A 77 -23.67 13.63 17.42
CA ARG A 77 -24.70 13.01 18.28
C ARG A 77 -24.34 12.97 19.75
N ALA A 78 -23.07 13.11 20.11
CA ALA A 78 -22.64 13.18 21.51
C ALA A 78 -23.43 14.27 22.22
N LYS A 79 -24.18 13.87 23.25
CA LYS A 79 -24.86 14.80 24.14
C LYS A 79 -23.82 15.59 24.92
N GLU A 80 -24.24 16.76 25.41
CA GLU A 80 -23.42 17.57 26.31
C GLU A 80 -22.96 16.73 27.51
N LEU A 81 -21.81 17.08 28.09
CA LEU A 81 -21.30 16.41 29.29
C LEU A 81 -22.44 16.33 30.30
N ASP A 82 -22.72 15.12 30.78
CA ASP A 82 -23.85 14.88 31.68
C ASP A 82 -23.83 15.93 32.80
N ASN A 83 -24.92 16.69 32.92
CA ASN A 83 -25.00 17.86 33.81
C ASN A 83 -24.70 17.48 35.26
N GLY A 84 -24.88 16.20 35.63
CA GLY A 84 -24.54 15.67 36.94
C GLY A 84 -23.04 15.77 37.28
N PHE A 85 -22.13 15.76 36.30
CA PHE A 85 -20.71 15.97 36.55
C PHE A 85 -20.40 17.44 36.86
N VAL A 86 -21.08 18.36 36.16
CA VAL A 86 -20.96 19.81 36.38
C VAL A 86 -21.50 20.21 37.75
N GLU A 87 -22.59 19.56 38.19
CA GLU A 87 -23.22 19.83 39.48
C GLU A 87 -22.34 19.38 40.66
N LYS A 88 -21.63 18.25 40.53
CA LYS A 88 -20.67 17.77 41.54
C LYS A 88 -19.39 18.61 41.61
N ALA A 89 -18.95 19.22 40.51
CA ALA A 89 -17.70 20.00 40.45
C ALA A 89 -17.78 21.40 41.13
N GLY A 90 -18.85 21.71 41.87
CA GLY A 90 -18.89 22.89 42.75
C GLY A 90 -18.86 24.24 42.02
N GLY A 91 -19.56 24.35 40.89
CA GLY A 91 -19.75 25.63 40.18
C GLY A 91 -18.50 26.17 39.45
N GLY A 92 -17.36 25.48 39.55
CA GLY A 92 -16.18 25.74 38.71
C GLY A 92 -16.39 25.12 37.34
N GLY A 93 -16.65 25.94 36.31
CA GLY A 93 -16.94 25.46 34.96
C GLY A 93 -15.91 24.43 34.47
N THR A 94 -16.39 23.27 34.03
CA THR A 94 -15.54 22.23 33.44
C THR A 94 -14.76 22.80 32.26
N VAL A 95 -13.43 22.84 32.39
CA VAL A 95 -12.55 23.37 31.35
C VAL A 95 -12.24 22.25 30.36
N PHE A 96 -12.76 22.37 29.14
CA PHE A 96 -12.31 21.52 28.04
C PHE A 96 -11.03 22.12 27.47
N VAL A 97 -10.03 21.27 27.24
CA VAL A 97 -8.82 21.64 26.52
C VAL A 97 -8.98 21.14 25.10
N VAL A 98 -9.10 22.07 24.16
CA VAL A 98 -9.11 21.74 22.73
C VAL A 98 -7.95 22.51 22.10
N LEU A 99 -7.00 21.81 21.49
CA LEU A 99 -5.78 22.37 20.92
C LEU A 99 -4.99 23.20 21.95
N PHE A 100 -4.81 22.68 23.17
CA PHE A 100 -4.16 23.38 24.28
C PHE A 100 -4.87 24.67 24.77
N MET A 101 -6.01 25.05 24.20
CA MET A 101 -6.79 26.20 24.66
C MET A 101 -7.90 25.76 25.61
N SER A 102 -7.97 26.41 26.78
CA SER A 102 -9.08 26.27 27.71
C SER A 102 -10.33 26.94 27.13
N THR A 103 -11.31 26.15 26.72
CA THR A 103 -12.61 26.64 26.27
C THR A 103 -13.70 26.09 27.20
N SER A 104 -14.77 26.86 27.39
CA SER A 104 -15.95 26.36 28.09
C SER A 104 -16.47 25.13 27.35
N ALA A 105 -16.64 24.02 28.06
CA ALA A 105 -17.03 22.72 27.51
C ALA A 105 -18.37 22.72 26.77
N THR A 106 -19.18 23.75 26.98
CA THR A 106 -20.53 23.87 26.43
C THR A 106 -20.52 24.48 25.02
N GLY A 107 -20.87 23.65 24.04
CA GLY A 107 -21.10 24.00 22.63
C GLY A 107 -19.86 24.34 21.78
N ALA A 108 -18.94 25.16 22.30
CA ALA A 108 -17.80 25.67 21.55
C ALA A 108 -16.79 24.58 21.19
N GLY A 109 -16.42 23.72 22.16
CA GLY A 109 -15.47 22.63 21.95
C GLY A 109 -15.94 21.62 20.90
N ARG A 110 -17.24 21.26 20.93
CA ARG A 110 -17.86 20.38 19.93
C ARG A 110 -17.84 20.99 18.53
N THR A 111 -18.20 22.27 18.43
CA THR A 111 -18.17 22.99 17.15
C THR A 111 -16.75 23.08 16.61
N ALA A 112 -15.77 23.40 17.46
CA ALA A 112 -14.36 23.44 17.09
C ALA A 112 -13.87 22.07 16.60
N ALA A 113 -14.18 20.98 17.32
CA ALA A 113 -13.83 19.63 16.92
C ALA A 113 -14.43 19.26 15.56
N LEU A 114 -15.72 19.54 15.32
CA LEU A 114 -16.37 19.31 14.03
C LEU A 114 -15.72 20.11 12.90
N VAL A 115 -15.37 21.37 13.14
CA VAL A 115 -14.66 22.21 12.17
C VAL A 115 -13.28 21.63 11.85
N VAL A 116 -12.50 21.28 12.87
CA VAL A 116 -11.16 20.69 12.70
C VAL A 116 -11.23 19.37 11.95
N ILE A 117 -12.12 18.45 12.34
CA ILE A 117 -12.28 17.15 11.67
C ILE A 117 -12.75 17.34 10.23
N SER A 118 -13.61 18.33 9.95
CA SER A 118 -14.05 18.66 8.60
C SER A 118 -12.91 19.21 7.72
N ILE A 119 -12.07 20.09 8.28
CA ILE A 119 -10.86 20.60 7.60
C ILE A 119 -9.90 19.43 7.31
N LEU A 120 -9.70 18.54 8.28
CA LEU A 120 -8.88 17.35 8.11
C LEU A 120 -9.46 16.43 7.01
N LEU A 121 -10.76 16.17 7.03
CA LEU A 121 -11.41 15.37 5.99
C LEU A 121 -11.25 16.01 4.60
N ALA A 122 -11.43 17.33 4.48
CA ALA A 122 -11.25 18.04 3.22
C ALA A 122 -9.79 17.94 2.71
N GLY A 123 -8.81 18.20 3.59
CA GLY A 123 -7.39 18.08 3.26
C GLY A 123 -7.00 16.65 2.85
N TYR A 124 -7.46 15.65 3.60
CA TYR A 124 -7.30 14.24 3.24
C TYR A 124 -7.91 13.92 1.88
N THR A 125 -9.11 14.44 1.60
CA THR A 125 -9.80 14.24 0.32
C THR A 125 -9.01 14.78 -0.86
N VAL A 126 -8.45 15.98 -0.71
CA VAL A 126 -7.60 16.59 -1.75
C VAL A 126 -6.35 15.73 -1.98
N VAL A 127 -5.65 15.31 -0.92
CA VAL A 127 -4.44 14.47 -1.05
C VAL A 127 -4.77 13.13 -1.70
N ALA A 128 -5.85 12.48 -1.28
CA ALA A 128 -6.32 11.22 -1.87
C ALA A 128 -6.70 11.40 -3.34
N ALA A 129 -7.44 12.45 -3.70
CA ALA A 129 -7.84 12.75 -5.06
C ALA A 129 -6.62 13.01 -5.97
N VAL A 130 -5.64 13.79 -5.51
CA VAL A 130 -4.38 14.03 -6.25
C VAL A 130 -3.63 12.72 -6.47
N PHE A 131 -3.54 11.87 -5.44
CA PHE A 131 -2.89 10.57 -5.54
C PHE A 131 -3.60 9.64 -6.54
N LEU A 132 -4.93 9.53 -6.47
CA LEU A 132 -5.72 8.76 -7.42
C LEU A 132 -5.54 9.30 -8.85
N SER A 133 -5.58 10.62 -9.02
CA SER A 133 -5.46 11.27 -10.33
C SER A 133 -4.11 10.99 -10.98
N ARG A 134 -3.01 11.15 -10.23
CA ARG A 134 -1.65 10.83 -10.70
C ARG A 134 -1.54 9.36 -11.11
N ARG A 135 -2.20 8.47 -10.38
CA ARG A 135 -2.17 7.03 -10.67
C ARG A 135 -3.01 6.65 -11.89
N VAL A 136 -4.19 7.24 -12.05
CA VAL A 136 -5.01 7.04 -13.25
C VAL A 136 -4.23 7.51 -14.48
N GLN A 137 -3.59 8.68 -14.40
CA GLN A 137 -2.73 9.20 -15.46
C GLN A 137 -1.57 8.26 -15.80
N SER A 138 -0.90 7.67 -14.80
CA SER A 138 0.20 6.74 -15.05
C SER A 138 -0.28 5.43 -15.69
N SER A 139 -1.46 4.93 -15.30
CA SER A 139 -2.08 3.76 -15.93
C SER A 139 -2.43 4.02 -17.40
N ILE A 140 -3.05 5.15 -17.70
CA ILE A 140 -3.40 5.55 -19.08
C ILE A 140 -2.15 5.68 -19.94
N ARG A 141 -1.08 6.29 -19.42
CA ARG A 141 0.21 6.40 -20.13
C ARG A 141 0.81 5.03 -20.46
N LEU A 142 0.74 4.07 -19.52
CA LEU A 142 1.25 2.72 -19.75
C LEU A 142 0.41 1.97 -20.79
N GLU A 143 -0.90 2.12 -20.75
CA GLU A 143 -1.80 1.50 -21.74
C GLU A 143 -1.57 2.10 -23.14
N ASN A 144 -1.44 3.41 -23.23
CA ASN A 144 -1.12 4.10 -24.49
C ASN A 144 0.27 3.70 -25.02
N ALA A 145 1.26 3.51 -24.15
CA ALA A 145 2.58 3.01 -24.54
C ALA A 145 2.50 1.56 -25.09
N LYS A 146 1.69 0.70 -24.47
CA LYS A 146 1.46 -0.67 -24.98
C LYS A 146 0.75 -0.68 -26.34
N LYS A 147 -0.22 0.21 -26.53
CA LYS A 147 -0.91 0.39 -27.83
C LYS A 147 0.02 1.00 -28.88
N GLY A 148 0.87 1.95 -28.50
CA GLY A 148 1.82 2.64 -29.40
C GLY A 148 2.99 1.75 -29.85
N ILE A 149 3.45 0.80 -29.03
CA ILE A 149 4.46 -0.20 -29.43
C ILE A 149 3.87 -1.26 -30.38
N GLN A 150 2.54 -1.40 -30.41
CA GLN A 150 1.82 -2.15 -31.43
C GLN A 150 1.49 -1.34 -32.68
N LEU A 151 2.04 -0.13 -32.85
CA LEU A 151 2.17 0.39 -34.21
C LEU A 151 2.94 -0.67 -34.99
N PRO A 152 2.35 -1.25 -36.05
CA PRO A 152 3.05 -2.23 -36.85
C PRO A 152 4.37 -1.57 -37.19
N LEU A 153 5.48 -2.20 -36.78
CA LEU A 153 6.73 -2.02 -37.49
C LEU A 153 6.32 -2.34 -38.91
N LYS A 154 5.94 -1.29 -39.65
CA LYS A 154 5.73 -1.29 -41.08
C LYS A 154 7.08 -1.75 -41.51
N ARG A 155 7.15 -3.06 -41.73
CA ARG A 155 8.30 -3.81 -42.18
C ARG A 155 8.72 -2.96 -43.35
N ARG A 156 9.71 -2.10 -43.14
CA ARG A 156 10.56 -1.64 -44.20
C ARG A 156 11.12 -2.97 -44.62
N HIS A 157 10.42 -3.59 -45.57
CA HIS A 157 11.03 -4.35 -46.60
C HIS A 157 12.15 -3.41 -47.04
N SER A 158 13.32 -3.62 -46.40
CA SER A 158 14.57 -3.35 -47.03
C SER A 158 14.38 -3.95 -48.40
N ALA A 159 14.11 -3.08 -49.37
CA ALA A 159 14.34 -3.37 -50.76
C ALA A 159 15.66 -4.12 -50.74
N ALA A 160 15.60 -5.37 -51.19
CA ALA A 160 16.76 -6.24 -51.25
C ALA A 160 17.89 -5.41 -51.83
N SER A 161 18.87 -5.07 -50.98
CA SER A 161 20.16 -4.63 -51.48
C SER A 161 20.68 -5.88 -52.16
N THR A 162 20.55 -5.89 -53.48
CA THR A 162 21.11 -6.86 -54.40
C THR A 162 22.61 -6.92 -54.11
N VAL A 163 23.00 -7.80 -53.19
CA VAL A 163 24.39 -8.18 -53.01
C VAL A 163 24.74 -9.01 -54.24
N PRO A 164 25.71 -8.58 -55.07
CA PRO A 164 26.15 -9.37 -56.21
C PRO A 164 26.72 -10.69 -55.69
N ALA A 165 26.21 -11.79 -56.25
CA ALA A 165 26.67 -13.14 -55.97
C ALA A 165 28.17 -13.26 -56.30
N LEU A 166 29.01 -13.26 -55.27
CA LEU A 166 30.42 -13.62 -55.41
C LEU A 166 30.52 -15.14 -55.52
N ARG A 167 30.92 -15.60 -56.70
CA ARG A 167 31.22 -16.98 -57.08
C ARG A 167 31.93 -17.77 -55.98
N SER A 168 31.36 -18.91 -55.65
CA SER A 168 32.02 -20.01 -54.93
C SER A 168 33.16 -20.60 -55.77
N PRO A 169 34.36 -20.83 -55.21
CA PRO A 169 35.35 -21.69 -55.82
C PRO A 169 35.05 -23.17 -55.58
N THR A 170 35.28 -23.92 -56.65
CA THR A 170 35.13 -25.36 -56.88
C THR A 170 35.90 -26.22 -55.87
N PRO A 171 35.37 -27.37 -55.42
CA PRO A 171 36.13 -28.36 -54.66
C PRO A 171 37.03 -29.20 -55.57
N PRO A 172 38.28 -29.52 -55.17
CA PRO A 172 39.13 -30.47 -55.88
C PRO A 172 38.77 -31.94 -55.56
N PRO A 173 39.13 -32.88 -56.45
CA PRO A 173 38.73 -34.28 -56.39
C PRO A 173 39.51 -35.09 -55.34
N ALA A 174 38.85 -36.13 -54.85
CA ALA A 174 39.39 -37.13 -53.95
C ALA A 174 40.37 -38.07 -54.68
N THR A 175 41.46 -38.44 -54.00
CA THR A 175 42.18 -39.71 -54.21
C THR A 175 42.65 -40.30 -52.87
N PRO A 176 42.80 -41.63 -52.79
CA PRO A 176 42.91 -42.38 -51.53
C PRO A 176 44.34 -42.89 -51.21
N ILE A 177 44.47 -43.48 -50.01
CA ILE A 177 45.46 -44.49 -49.52
C ILE A 177 46.43 -44.01 -48.38
N SER A 178 46.17 -44.55 -47.17
CA SER A 178 47.00 -45.10 -46.05
C SER A 178 48.45 -44.64 -45.75
N PRO A 179 49.10 -45.10 -44.65
CA PRO A 179 48.74 -45.19 -43.22
C PRO A 179 49.77 -44.46 -42.28
N LEU A 180 49.50 -44.46 -40.97
CA LEU A 180 50.34 -44.16 -39.76
C LEU A 180 51.89 -44.05 -39.95
N PRO A 181 52.63 -43.20 -39.18
CA PRO A 181 52.84 -43.44 -37.75
C PRO A 181 52.90 -42.21 -36.81
N SER A 182 52.70 -42.54 -35.53
CA SER A 182 52.90 -41.81 -34.27
C SER A 182 54.04 -40.79 -34.16
N SER A 183 53.78 -39.65 -33.46
CA SER A 183 54.54 -39.06 -32.33
C SER A 183 54.26 -37.53 -32.22
N PRO A 184 54.80 -36.79 -31.22
CA PRO A 184 54.20 -36.57 -29.92
C PRO A 184 53.74 -35.11 -29.73
N SER A 185 52.70 -34.96 -28.89
CA SER A 185 52.31 -33.77 -28.11
C SER A 185 53.19 -32.51 -28.24
N THR A 186 52.74 -31.58 -29.09
CA THR A 186 53.08 -30.17 -28.99
C THR A 186 52.07 -29.48 -28.07
N PRO A 187 52.49 -28.65 -27.10
CA PRO A 187 51.58 -27.91 -26.26
C PRO A 187 50.91 -26.84 -27.12
N HIS A 188 49.63 -27.02 -27.41
CA HIS A 188 48.80 -26.00 -28.01
C HIS A 188 48.73 -24.80 -27.07
N THR A 189 49.42 -23.73 -27.44
CA THR A 189 49.17 -22.39 -26.94
C THR A 189 47.71 -22.06 -27.28
N PRO A 190 46.82 -21.85 -26.29
CA PRO A 190 45.45 -21.47 -26.56
C PRO A 190 45.47 -20.07 -27.20
N LYS A 191 45.14 -20.04 -28.48
CA LYS A 191 44.93 -18.81 -29.25
C LYS A 191 43.75 -18.08 -28.59
N LEU A 192 44.05 -17.04 -27.81
CA LEU A 192 43.04 -16.18 -27.21
C LEU A 192 42.12 -15.66 -28.33
N PRO A 193 40.80 -15.89 -28.24
CA PRO A 193 39.86 -15.27 -29.15
C PRO A 193 39.92 -13.76 -28.97
N ASN A 194 40.16 -13.06 -30.07
CA ASN A 194 40.20 -11.60 -30.18
C ASN A 194 39.07 -10.97 -29.35
N GLY A 195 39.47 -10.08 -28.44
CA GLY A 195 38.61 -9.38 -27.51
C GLY A 195 37.53 -8.58 -28.23
N THR A 196 36.34 -9.16 -28.30
CA THR A 196 35.12 -8.36 -28.30
C THR A 196 34.93 -7.96 -26.85
N THR A 197 35.36 -6.76 -26.48
CA THR A 197 35.11 -6.18 -25.16
C THR A 197 33.61 -6.36 -24.87
N PRO A 198 33.23 -7.19 -23.89
CA PRO A 198 31.83 -7.30 -23.52
C PRO A 198 31.46 -5.92 -23.03
N ALA A 199 30.63 -5.23 -23.81
CA ALA A 199 30.10 -3.93 -23.47
C ALA A 199 29.60 -4.02 -22.03
N THR A 200 30.38 -3.44 -21.12
CA THR A 200 30.12 -3.34 -19.70
C THR A 200 28.89 -2.47 -19.61
N ASN A 201 27.73 -3.12 -19.73
CA ASN A 201 26.45 -2.48 -19.51
C ASN A 201 26.58 -1.82 -18.15
N PRO A 202 26.59 -0.47 -18.10
CA PRO A 202 26.82 0.23 -16.85
C PRO A 202 25.82 -0.33 -15.87
N MET A 203 26.35 -0.90 -14.79
CA MET A 203 25.60 -1.53 -13.73
C MET A 203 24.63 -0.48 -13.23
N ARG A 204 23.42 -0.47 -13.79
CA ARG A 204 22.38 0.50 -13.47
C ARG A 204 22.11 0.26 -12.00
N LEU A 205 22.60 1.19 -11.17
CA LEU A 205 22.29 1.18 -9.75
C LEU A 205 20.77 1.05 -9.64
N PRO A 206 20.27 0.14 -8.79
CA PRO A 206 18.85 0.01 -8.58
C PRO A 206 18.33 1.41 -8.20
N PRO A 207 17.27 1.89 -8.86
CA PRO A 207 16.72 3.21 -8.56
C PRO A 207 16.48 3.27 -7.06
N SER A 208 17.14 4.23 -6.39
CA SER A 208 16.96 4.46 -4.96
C SER A 208 15.46 4.60 -4.74
N LEU A 209 14.91 3.72 -3.91
CA LEU A 209 13.49 3.76 -3.57
C LEU A 209 13.26 5.06 -2.79
N SER A 210 12.91 6.13 -3.51
CA SER A 210 12.49 7.37 -2.90
C SER A 210 11.27 7.04 -2.05
N LEU A 211 11.36 7.37 -0.77
CA LEU A 211 10.20 7.32 0.12
C LEU A 211 9.10 8.14 -0.57
N ASP A 212 7.96 7.51 -0.86
CA ASP A 212 6.91 8.18 -1.61
C ASP A 212 6.48 9.43 -0.82
N PRO A 213 6.73 10.65 -1.34
CA PRO A 213 6.44 11.88 -0.60
C PRO A 213 4.96 11.96 -0.22
N HIS A 214 4.06 11.27 -0.95
CA HIS A 214 2.65 11.19 -0.59
C HIS A 214 2.41 10.46 0.73
N LEU A 215 3.14 9.38 1.01
CA LEU A 215 3.01 8.66 2.27
C LEU A 215 3.53 9.48 3.45
N ILE A 216 4.56 10.31 3.23
CA ILE A 216 5.08 11.21 4.25
C ILE A 216 4.06 12.29 4.57
N ILE A 217 3.53 12.95 3.54
CA ILE A 217 2.52 14.01 3.70
C ILE A 217 1.29 13.44 4.40
N LEU A 218 0.81 12.28 3.97
CA LEU A 218 -0.36 11.62 4.56
C LEU A 218 -0.10 11.17 5.99
N GLY A 219 1.10 10.63 6.26
CA GLY A 219 1.52 10.25 7.61
C GLY A 219 1.56 11.44 8.56
N LEU A 220 2.13 12.57 8.14
CA LEU A 220 2.14 13.82 8.92
C LEU A 220 0.72 14.33 9.17
N PHE A 221 -0.13 14.29 8.15
CA PHE A 221 -1.50 14.77 8.24
C PHE A 221 -2.36 13.98 9.23
N ILE A 222 -2.00 12.73 9.51
CA ILE A 222 -2.70 11.86 10.45
C ILE A 222 -2.03 11.84 11.82
N LEU A 223 -0.70 11.84 11.85
CA LEU A 223 0.08 11.77 13.08
C LEU A 223 -0.04 13.05 13.90
N VAL A 224 -0.04 14.22 13.26
CA VAL A 224 -0.09 15.50 13.98
C VAL A 224 -1.41 15.66 14.74
N PRO A 225 -2.60 15.50 14.13
CA PRO A 225 -3.86 15.54 14.87
C PRO A 225 -3.94 14.48 15.96
N TYR A 226 -3.38 13.29 15.73
CA TYR A 226 -3.34 12.24 16.73
C TYR A 226 -2.53 12.64 17.97
N VAL A 227 -1.31 13.17 17.79
CA VAL A 227 -0.47 13.63 18.92
C VAL A 227 -1.16 14.76 19.69
N ILE A 228 -1.82 15.66 18.97
CA ILE A 228 -2.59 16.74 19.61
C ILE A 228 -3.76 16.16 20.41
N SER A 229 -4.52 15.22 19.85
CA SER A 229 -5.65 14.56 20.53
C SER A 229 -5.21 13.87 21.81
N VAL A 230 -4.11 13.12 21.77
CA VAL A 230 -3.53 12.49 22.97
C VAL A 230 -3.11 13.54 24.00
N GLY A 231 -2.46 14.62 23.57
CA GLY A 231 -2.07 15.71 24.46
C GLY A 231 -3.26 16.41 25.12
N ASP A 232 -4.35 16.64 24.37
CA ASP A 232 -5.58 17.22 24.88
C ASP A 232 -6.26 16.27 25.89
N THR A 233 -6.30 14.96 25.61
CA THR A 233 -6.85 13.95 26.54
C THR A 233 -6.06 13.88 27.85
N GLU A 234 -4.72 13.89 27.79
CA GLU A 234 -3.87 13.92 28.99
C GLU A 234 -4.05 15.20 29.80
N LEU A 235 -4.10 16.36 29.14
CA LEU A 235 -4.37 17.64 29.80
C LEU A 235 -5.76 17.68 30.43
N GLN A 236 -6.74 17.06 29.77
CA GLN A 236 -8.09 16.95 30.31
C GLN A 236 -8.13 16.06 31.56
N ILE A 237 -7.40 14.94 31.57
CA ILE A 237 -7.28 14.09 32.76
C ILE A 237 -6.59 14.87 33.89
N GLN A 238 -5.47 15.53 33.61
CA GLN A 238 -4.73 16.28 34.64
C GLN A 238 -5.53 17.43 35.25
N ARG A 239 -6.31 18.15 34.43
CA ARG A 239 -7.12 19.28 34.91
C ARG A 239 -8.36 18.86 35.69
N ASN A 240 -8.89 17.67 35.42
CA ASN A 240 -10.04 17.12 36.13
C ASN A 240 -9.65 16.18 37.29
N ALA A 241 -8.34 15.97 37.53
CA ALA A 241 -7.83 15.15 38.63
C ALA A 241 -8.40 15.49 40.02
N PRO A 242 -8.69 16.77 40.39
CA PRO A 242 -9.23 17.10 41.71
C PRO A 242 -10.68 16.65 41.94
N CYS A 243 -11.40 16.21 40.90
CA CYS A 243 -12.77 15.72 41.00
C CYS A 243 -12.85 14.20 41.16
N HIS A 244 -11.71 13.50 41.20
CA HIS A 244 -11.68 12.08 41.51
C HIS A 244 -11.65 11.91 43.03
N ASP A 245 -12.76 11.45 43.59
CA ASP A 245 -12.75 10.91 44.94
C ASP A 245 -11.73 9.75 44.99
N ASP A 246 -10.88 9.73 46.02
CA ASP A 246 -9.72 8.81 46.14
C ASP A 246 -10.08 7.31 46.02
N ASP A 247 -11.36 6.96 46.15
CA ASP A 247 -11.87 5.59 46.03
C ASP A 247 -12.03 5.10 44.57
N GLU A 248 -11.93 5.97 43.56
CA GLU A 248 -12.11 5.60 42.14
C GLU A 248 -10.79 5.55 41.34
N SER A 249 -9.66 5.28 41.99
CA SER A 249 -8.33 5.04 41.35
C SER A 249 -8.26 3.83 40.39
N THR A 250 -9.41 3.22 40.10
CA THR A 250 -9.52 2.10 39.18
C THR A 250 -9.45 2.63 37.77
N TRP A 251 -8.28 2.52 37.14
CA TRP A 251 -8.09 2.75 35.71
C TRP A 251 -9.29 2.20 34.94
N GLY A 252 -10.08 3.10 34.36
CA GLY A 252 -11.30 2.71 33.67
C GLY A 252 -10.95 1.70 32.57
N PHE A 253 -11.77 0.66 32.41
CA PHE A 253 -11.56 -0.38 31.39
C PHE A 253 -11.29 0.22 30.00
N GLY A 254 -11.88 1.38 29.69
CA GLY A 254 -11.63 2.14 28.46
C GLY A 254 -10.19 2.63 28.29
N GLN A 255 -9.50 3.04 29.36
CA GLN A 255 -8.11 3.50 29.30
C GLN A 255 -7.14 2.34 29.06
N ILE A 256 -7.31 1.22 29.78
CA ILE A 256 -6.49 0.01 29.59
C ILE A 256 -6.71 -0.57 28.19
N LEU A 257 -7.96 -0.59 27.72
CA LEU A 257 -8.29 -1.06 26.39
C LEU A 257 -7.69 -0.14 25.31
N ALA A 258 -7.75 1.18 25.49
CA ALA A 258 -7.10 2.13 24.59
C ALA A 258 -5.58 1.91 24.55
N LEU A 259 -4.92 1.77 25.71
CA LEU A 259 -3.49 1.49 25.81
C LEU A 259 -3.11 0.16 25.14
N THR A 260 -3.91 -0.88 25.34
CA THR A 260 -3.66 -2.21 24.74
C THR A 260 -3.80 -2.17 23.22
N VAL A 261 -4.84 -1.50 22.72
CA VAL A 261 -5.11 -1.37 21.28
C VAL A 261 -4.10 -0.47 20.58
N THR A 262 -3.48 0.48 21.29
CA THR A 262 -2.47 1.39 20.74
C THR A 262 -1.04 0.84 20.83
N ILE A 263 -0.66 0.20 21.95
CA ILE A 263 0.67 -0.38 22.13
C ILE A 263 0.96 -1.46 21.09
N VAL A 264 0.02 -2.38 20.84
CA VAL A 264 0.30 -3.53 19.96
C VAL A 264 0.67 -3.09 18.52
N PRO A 265 -0.10 -2.22 17.83
CA PRO A 265 0.29 -1.69 16.53
C PRO A 265 1.61 -0.92 16.55
N VAL A 266 1.86 -0.12 17.59
CA VAL A 266 3.11 0.64 17.74
C VAL A 266 4.30 -0.30 17.88
N VAL A 267 4.20 -1.30 18.76
CA VAL A 267 5.25 -2.31 18.95
C VAL A 267 5.49 -3.10 17.68
N VAL A 268 4.44 -3.56 16.98
CA VAL A 268 4.59 -4.26 15.69
C VAL A 268 5.25 -3.35 14.64
N THR A 269 4.89 -2.07 14.60
CA THR A 269 5.48 -1.10 13.68
C THR A 269 6.96 -0.87 14.00
N ILE A 270 7.31 -0.71 15.27
CA ILE A 270 8.70 -0.58 15.73
C ILE A 270 9.49 -1.86 15.44
N GLN A 271 8.92 -3.03 15.69
CA GLN A 271 9.57 -4.31 15.39
C GLN A 271 9.77 -4.51 13.88
N ALA A 272 8.78 -4.18 13.06
CA ALA A 272 8.92 -4.19 11.61
C ALA A 272 10.01 -3.20 11.17
N PHE A 273 10.03 -2.00 11.74
CA PHE A 273 11.04 -1.00 11.45
C PHE A 273 12.44 -1.44 11.87
N ARG A 274 12.60 -2.07 13.03
CA ARG A 274 13.88 -2.63 13.51
C ARG A 274 14.33 -3.82 12.67
N LYS A 275 13.42 -4.72 12.32
CA LYS A 275 13.71 -5.96 11.57
C LYS A 275 14.04 -5.69 10.11
N TYR A 276 13.30 -4.78 9.48
CA TYR A 276 13.49 -4.47 8.06
C TYR A 276 14.40 -3.27 7.85
N GLY A 277 14.62 -2.44 8.87
CA GLY A 277 15.40 -1.21 8.80
C GLY A 277 14.82 -0.20 7.81
N TRP A 278 15.46 0.96 7.73
CA TRP A 278 15.38 1.81 6.53
C TRP A 278 16.23 1.26 5.36
N LYS A 279 17.06 0.26 5.63
CA LYS A 279 17.95 -0.34 4.63
C LYS A 279 17.12 -1.16 3.64
N GLN A 280 16.93 -0.59 2.45
CA GLN A 280 16.23 -1.19 1.33
C GLN A 280 16.72 -2.63 1.12
N ARG A 281 15.80 -3.60 1.04
CA ARG A 281 16.16 -4.92 0.54
C ARG A 281 16.73 -4.72 -0.87
N PRO A 282 17.99 -5.11 -1.15
CA PRO A 282 18.45 -5.15 -2.52
C PRO A 282 17.47 -6.03 -3.28
N ARG A 283 16.88 -5.48 -4.35
CA ARG A 283 16.09 -6.24 -5.32
C ARG A 283 17.03 -7.31 -5.86
N VAL A 284 17.05 -8.47 -5.22
CA VAL A 284 17.72 -9.65 -5.75
C VAL A 284 17.13 -9.82 -7.14
N ALA A 285 17.99 -9.70 -8.15
CA ALA A 285 17.64 -9.78 -9.55
C ALA A 285 17.11 -11.18 -9.89
N GLN A 286 15.92 -11.51 -9.41
CA GLN A 286 15.32 -12.83 -9.51
C GLN A 286 14.80 -13.11 -10.93
N GLU A 287 14.95 -12.17 -11.86
CA GLU A 287 14.37 -12.25 -13.20
C GLU A 287 15.39 -12.48 -14.32
N LYS A 288 16.68 -12.63 -14.01
CA LYS A 288 17.69 -12.95 -15.05
C LYS A 288 18.30 -14.35 -14.98
N ALA A 289 18.08 -15.11 -13.91
CA ALA A 289 18.53 -16.50 -13.84
C ALA A 289 17.56 -17.51 -14.51
N GLY A 290 16.29 -17.15 -14.71
CA GLY A 290 15.28 -18.06 -15.30
C GLY A 290 15.14 -17.97 -16.83
N ARG A 291 15.89 -17.09 -17.50
CA ARG A 291 15.88 -16.95 -18.98
C ARG A 291 17.17 -17.42 -19.64
N GLY A 292 18.00 -18.16 -18.91
CA GLY A 292 18.98 -19.05 -19.50
C GLY A 292 18.28 -20.31 -19.98
N HIS A 293 18.39 -20.60 -21.27
CA HIS A 293 18.18 -21.93 -21.85
C HIS A 293 16.75 -22.49 -21.88
N ARG A 294 15.96 -22.01 -22.84
CA ARG A 294 15.15 -22.94 -23.66
C ARG A 294 15.54 -22.81 -25.14
N HIS A 295 16.84 -23.00 -25.40
CA HIS A 295 17.28 -23.57 -26.67
C HIS A 295 17.09 -25.08 -26.57
N SER A 296 15.92 -25.54 -27.00
CA SER A 296 15.71 -26.88 -27.53
C SER A 296 14.68 -26.66 -28.63
N ARG A 297 15.10 -26.40 -29.87
CA ARG A 297 15.62 -27.42 -30.79
C ARG A 297 14.64 -28.60 -30.86
N SER A 298 13.52 -28.36 -31.52
CA SER A 298 12.72 -29.38 -32.19
C SER A 298 12.38 -28.76 -33.56
N HIS A 299 13.29 -28.90 -34.50
CA HIS A 299 13.16 -29.87 -35.59
C HIS A 299 11.79 -29.83 -36.27
N SER A 300 11.76 -29.06 -37.35
CA SER A 300 11.12 -29.43 -38.61
C SER A 300 11.01 -30.94 -38.81
N HIS A 301 9.78 -31.47 -38.86
CA HIS A 301 9.25 -32.31 -39.95
C HIS A 301 7.83 -32.82 -39.63
N GLY A 302 6.96 -32.88 -40.66
CA GLY A 302 5.69 -33.64 -40.63
C GLY A 302 4.45 -32.74 -40.60
N ASN A 303 3.97 -32.21 -41.72
CA ASN A 303 3.01 -32.85 -42.64
C ASN A 303 1.78 -33.45 -41.95
N GLY A 304 0.60 -32.93 -42.32
CA GLY A 304 -0.58 -33.78 -42.54
C GLY A 304 -1.79 -33.62 -41.60
N HIS A 305 -2.83 -32.97 -42.14
CA HIS A 305 -4.24 -33.37 -42.11
C HIS A 305 -5.12 -33.35 -40.83
N ALA A 306 -6.38 -33.00 -41.12
CA ALA A 306 -7.64 -33.16 -40.38
C ALA A 306 -7.87 -32.15 -39.22
N ALA A 307 -8.79 -31.18 -39.30
CA ALA A 307 -10.23 -31.24 -39.58
C ALA A 307 -11.03 -32.14 -38.61
N ALA A 308 -11.52 -31.55 -37.51
CA ALA A 308 -12.73 -31.89 -36.76
C ALA A 308 -12.92 -30.81 -35.68
N ALA A 309 -13.85 -29.86 -35.80
CA ALA A 309 -15.28 -29.99 -35.47
C ALA A 309 -15.53 -30.57 -34.07
N SER A 310 -15.92 -29.74 -33.10
CA SER A 310 -17.11 -29.98 -32.24
C SER A 310 -17.27 -28.97 -31.07
N LEU A 311 -18.48 -28.42 -31.03
CA LEU A 311 -19.37 -28.20 -29.87
C LEU A 311 -18.84 -27.34 -28.70
N SER A 312 -19.27 -26.07 -28.56
CA SER A 312 -20.60 -25.64 -28.09
C SER A 312 -21.05 -26.35 -26.81
N SER A 313 -20.85 -25.68 -25.66
CA SER A 313 -21.66 -25.90 -24.46
C SER A 313 -21.82 -24.58 -23.71
N SER A 314 -22.95 -23.93 -23.98
CA SER A 314 -23.53 -22.87 -23.16
C SER A 314 -24.03 -23.47 -21.84
N GLY A 315 -23.41 -23.09 -20.74
CA GLY A 315 -23.86 -23.42 -19.39
C GLY A 315 -24.33 -22.16 -18.66
N SER A 316 -25.59 -21.79 -18.84
CA SER A 316 -26.29 -20.80 -18.02
C SER A 316 -26.39 -21.29 -16.58
N ARG A 317 -25.84 -20.56 -15.61
CA ARG A 317 -26.20 -20.70 -14.19
C ARG A 317 -27.01 -19.50 -13.75
N VAL A 318 -28.33 -19.71 -13.74
CA VAL A 318 -29.28 -18.98 -12.91
C VAL A 318 -29.05 -19.47 -11.48
N PHE A 319 -28.75 -18.58 -10.53
CA PHE A 319 -28.94 -18.88 -9.12
C PHE A 319 -29.78 -17.78 -8.48
N SER A 320 -30.91 -18.26 -7.98
CA SER A 320 -32.00 -17.57 -7.30
C SER A 320 -31.53 -16.97 -5.99
N ALA A 321 -31.91 -15.71 -5.75
CA ALA A 321 -31.94 -15.13 -4.41
C ALA A 321 -33.16 -15.69 -3.66
N SER A 322 -32.97 -16.13 -2.41
CA SER A 322 -34.06 -16.47 -1.49
C SER A 322 -33.63 -16.15 -0.06
N GLY A 323 -34.31 -15.14 0.52
CA GLY A 323 -34.74 -14.99 1.91
C GLY A 323 -33.75 -15.26 3.06
N ARG A 324 -33.50 -14.25 3.89
CA ARG A 324 -34.36 -13.82 5.01
C ARG A 324 -33.93 -12.44 5.49
#